data_AF-A0A9X2HZ66-F1
#
_entry.id   AF-A0A9X2HZ66-F1
#
_cell.length_a   1.000
_cell.length_b   1.000
_cell.length_c   1.000
_cell.angle_alpha   90.00
_cell.angle_beta   90.00
_cell.angle_gamma   90.00
#
_symmetry.space_group_name_H-M   'P 1'
#
loop_
_entity.id
_entity.type
_entity.pdbx_description
1 polymer ?
#
loop_
_entity_poly.entity_id
_entity_poly.type
_entity_poly.pdbx_seq_one_letter_code
_entity_poly.pdbx_strand_id
1 'polypeptide(L)'
;MQFFSRFSPIRAYKDLRLFLTGRQPYELGFLALAMAITGFFVYAFMRNDIPPEPYSPNIIYFKNYAANRTDAQIKAQQALDKVDQDKRIAAQKAREEKLRSQFKQVDDAMSKWGL
;
A
#
# COMPACT_ATOMS: atom_id res chain seq x y z
N MET A 1 33.09 -37.34 -9.69
CA MET A 1 32.62 -35.94 -9.53
C MET A 1 31.70 -35.84 -8.31
N GLN A 2 32.24 -35.49 -7.14
CA GLN A 2 31.48 -35.49 -5.88
C GLN A 2 30.68 -34.19 -5.65
N PHE A 3 30.90 -33.16 -6.48
CA PHE A 3 30.34 -31.81 -6.33
C PHE A 3 28.80 -31.80 -6.39
N PHE A 4 28.20 -32.40 -7.42
CA PHE A 4 26.74 -32.48 -7.59
C PHE A 4 26.06 -33.34 -6.52
N SER A 5 26.78 -34.27 -5.88
CA SER A 5 26.23 -35.10 -4.80
C SER A 5 25.95 -34.32 -3.51
N ARG A 6 26.53 -33.11 -3.37
CA ARG A 6 26.29 -32.16 -2.27
C ARG A 6 25.07 -31.27 -2.53
N PHE A 7 24.65 -31.13 -3.77
CA PHE A 7 23.43 -30.39 -4.17
C PHE A 7 22.23 -31.32 -4.40
N SER A 8 22.29 -32.56 -3.92
CA SER A 8 21.18 -33.50 -4.06
C SER A 8 20.01 -33.07 -3.17
N PRO A 9 18.82 -32.74 -3.74
CA PRO A 9 17.65 -32.34 -2.95
C PRO A 9 17.18 -33.44 -2.00
N ILE A 10 17.36 -34.70 -2.41
CA ILE A 10 17.00 -35.87 -1.63
C ILE A 10 17.86 -35.98 -0.36
N ARG A 11 19.16 -35.67 -0.45
CA ARG A 11 20.04 -35.63 0.72
C ARG A 11 19.68 -34.47 1.64
N ALA A 12 19.43 -33.29 1.09
CA ALA A 12 19.03 -32.11 1.87
C ALA A 12 17.74 -32.35 2.67
N TYR A 13 16.73 -32.98 2.06
CA TYR A 13 15.49 -33.32 2.76
C TYR A 13 15.71 -34.35 3.88
N LYS A 14 16.50 -35.40 3.62
CA LYS A 14 16.82 -36.42 4.64
C LYS A 14 17.59 -35.82 5.82
N ASP A 15 18.54 -34.93 5.53
CA ASP A 15 19.34 -34.22 6.54
C ASP A 15 18.47 -33.27 7.37
N LEU A 16 17.62 -32.48 6.72
CA LEU A 16 16.65 -31.62 7.39
C LEU A 16 15.70 -32.41 8.30
N ARG A 17 15.17 -33.54 7.80
CA ARG A 17 14.31 -34.41 8.61
C ARG A 17 15.04 -34.95 9.83
N LEU A 18 16.28 -35.42 9.66
CA LEU A 18 17.10 -35.93 10.76
C LEU A 18 17.35 -34.84 11.81
N PHE A 19 17.71 -33.63 11.36
CA PHE A 19 17.90 -32.46 12.21
C PHE A 19 16.65 -32.10 13.01
N LEU A 20 15.47 -32.09 12.36
CA LEU A 20 14.20 -31.76 13.00
C LEU A 20 13.73 -32.85 13.97
N THR A 21 14.08 -34.12 13.74
CA THR A 21 13.68 -35.24 14.61
C THR A 21 14.45 -35.24 15.94
N GLY A 22 15.67 -34.68 15.97
CA GLY A 22 16.49 -34.58 17.19
C GLY A 22 16.17 -33.37 18.08
N ARG A 23 15.22 -32.52 17.69
CA ARG A 23 14.88 -31.26 18.37
C ARG A 23 13.75 -31.44 19.37
N GLN A 24 13.68 -30.55 20.36
CA GLN A 24 12.61 -30.58 21.34
C GLN A 24 11.30 -30.06 20.73
N PRO A 25 10.12 -30.57 21.14
CA PRO A 25 8.85 -30.26 20.50
C PRO A 25 8.50 -28.76 20.52
N TYR A 26 8.94 -28.03 21.54
CA TYR A 26 8.71 -26.58 21.61
C TYR A 26 9.56 -25.79 20.60
N GLU A 27 10.77 -26.26 20.26
CA GLU A 27 11.63 -25.61 19.25
C GLU A 27 10.97 -25.68 17.86
N LEU A 28 10.30 -26.79 17.57
CA LEU A 28 9.50 -26.95 16.35
C LEU A 28 8.26 -26.04 16.35
N GLY A 29 7.64 -25.84 17.53
CA GLY A 29 6.54 -24.88 17.70
C GLY A 29 6.97 -23.46 17.38
N PHE A 30 8.11 -23.00 17.91
CA PHE A 30 8.66 -21.67 17.60
C PHE A 30 9.05 -21.52 16.13
N LEU A 31 9.63 -22.56 15.51
CA LEU A 31 9.93 -22.57 14.09
C LEU A 31 8.66 -22.41 13.25
N ALA A 32 7.61 -23.18 13.57
CA ALA A 32 6.33 -23.08 12.87
C ALA A 32 5.71 -21.69 13.02
N LEU A 33 5.76 -21.11 14.23
CA LEU A 33 5.25 -19.77 14.49
C LEU A 33 6.02 -18.70 13.71
N ALA A 34 7.35 -18.78 13.67
CA ALA A 34 8.18 -17.86 12.92
C ALA A 34 7.85 -17.92 11.42
N MET A 35 7.78 -19.12 10.84
CA MET A 35 7.39 -19.30 9.44
C MET A 35 5.97 -18.78 9.16
N ALA A 36 5.03 -18.98 10.08
CA ALA A 36 3.66 -18.50 9.94
C ALA A 36 3.58 -16.97 9.94
N ILE A 37 4.26 -16.30 10.89
CA ILE A 37 4.26 -14.84 10.97
C ILE A 37 4.93 -14.23 9.73
N THR A 38 6.10 -14.74 9.33
CA THR A 38 6.79 -14.24 8.13
C THR A 38 5.96 -14.51 6.87
N GLY A 39 5.41 -15.72 6.73
CA GLY A 39 4.56 -16.08 5.60
C GLY A 39 3.28 -15.24 5.53
N PHE A 40 2.68 -14.91 6.67
CA PHE A 40 1.52 -14.02 6.76
C PHE A 40 1.83 -12.64 6.18
N PHE A 41 2.94 -12.01 6.58
CA PHE A 41 3.32 -10.70 6.05
C PHE A 41 3.62 -10.75 4.55
N VAL A 42 4.37 -11.76 4.09
CA VAL A 42 4.64 -11.94 2.65
C VAL A 42 3.34 -12.09 1.87
N TYR A 43 2.42 -12.91 2.35
CA TYR A 43 1.11 -13.11 1.72
C TYR A 43 0.27 -11.82 1.72
N ALA A 44 0.22 -11.12 2.85
CA ALA A 44 -0.53 -9.86 2.99
C ALA A 44 -0.04 -8.78 2.02
N PHE A 45 1.28 -8.65 1.84
CA PHE A 45 1.85 -7.71 0.88
C PHE A 45 1.68 -8.16 -0.57
N MET A 46 1.75 -9.46 -0.84
CA MET A 46 1.55 -9.99 -2.19
C MET A 46 0.10 -9.82 -2.66
N ARG A 47 -0.86 -9.87 -1.72
CA ARG A 47 -2.28 -9.62 -1.97
C ARG A 47 -2.56 -8.12 -2.05
N ASN A 48 -2.04 -7.48 -3.09
CA ASN A 48 -2.32 -6.08 -3.38
C ASN A 48 -3.53 -6.00 -4.32
N ASP A 49 -4.73 -6.26 -3.76
CA ASP A 49 -6.01 -6.31 -4.50
C ASP A 49 -6.55 -4.90 -4.85
N ILE A 50 -5.74 -3.84 -4.74
CA ILE A 50 -6.13 -2.48 -5.11
C ILE A 50 -5.84 -2.31 -6.60
N PRO A 51 -6.85 -2.31 -7.49
CA PRO A 51 -6.62 -1.98 -8.88
C PRO A 51 -6.01 -0.57 -8.94
N PRO A 52 -4.90 -0.37 -9.67
CA PRO A 52 -4.38 0.98 -9.86
C PRO A 52 -5.49 1.84 -10.45
N GLU A 53 -5.71 3.03 -9.88
CA GLU A 53 -6.66 3.98 -10.48
C GLU A 53 -6.33 4.12 -11.97
N PRO A 54 -7.32 3.99 -12.87
CA PRO A 54 -7.06 4.08 -14.30
C PRO A 54 -6.38 5.42 -14.60
N TYR A 55 -5.15 5.34 -15.09
CA TYR A 55 -4.36 6.52 -15.46
C TYR A 55 -5.13 7.31 -16.52
N SER A 56 -5.67 8.46 -16.12
CA SER A 56 -6.29 9.42 -17.03
C SER A 56 -5.28 10.54 -17.27
N PRO A 57 -4.66 10.62 -18.46
CA PRO A 57 -3.79 11.74 -18.81
C PRO A 57 -4.63 13.02 -18.79
N ASN A 58 -4.47 13.85 -17.76
CA ASN A 58 -5.10 15.16 -17.71
C ASN A 58 -4.22 16.14 -18.51
N ILE A 59 -4.14 15.92 -19.84
CA ILE A 59 -3.28 16.72 -20.73
C ILE A 59 -3.99 18.05 -20.99
N ILE A 60 -3.61 19.06 -20.21
CA ILE A 60 -3.97 20.45 -20.50
C ILE A 60 -3.01 20.94 -21.59
N TYR A 61 -3.38 20.76 -22.85
CA TYR A 61 -2.50 21.06 -24.01
C TYR A 61 -1.99 22.50 -24.04
N PHE A 62 -2.84 23.47 -23.71
CA PHE A 62 -2.47 24.85 -23.35
C PHE A 62 -3.74 25.61 -22.93
N LYS A 63 -3.65 26.49 -21.92
CA LYS A 63 -4.69 27.50 -21.67
C LYS A 63 -4.35 28.72 -22.54
N ASN A 64 -5.19 29.06 -23.52
CA ASN A 64 -4.92 30.15 -24.47
C ASN A 64 -5.05 31.55 -23.83
N TYR A 65 -3.96 32.01 -23.23
CA TYR A 65 -3.44 33.38 -23.00
C TYR A 65 -3.74 34.53 -23.98
N ALA A 66 -4.90 34.70 -24.63
CA ALA A 66 -5.10 35.84 -25.56
C ALA A 66 -4.67 37.19 -24.95
N ALA A 67 -3.71 37.88 -25.58
CA ALA A 67 -3.07 39.10 -25.06
C ALA A 67 -3.96 40.35 -25.12
N ASN A 68 -5.02 40.28 -25.92
CA ASN A 68 -6.02 41.34 -26.12
C ASN A 68 -7.28 41.17 -25.25
N ARG A 69 -7.23 40.33 -24.21
CA ARG A 69 -8.37 40.09 -23.33
C ARG A 69 -8.67 41.30 -22.45
N THR A 70 -9.96 41.57 -22.26
CA THR A 70 -10.41 42.64 -21.37
C THR A 70 -10.56 42.13 -19.93
N ASP A 71 -10.43 43.02 -18.95
CA ASP A 71 -10.63 42.70 -17.52
C ASP A 71 -11.98 42.03 -17.23
N ALA A 72 -13.02 42.39 -17.96
CA ALA A 72 -14.34 41.77 -17.85
C ALA A 72 -14.31 40.28 -18.25
N GLN A 73 -13.60 39.95 -19.33
CA GLN A 73 -13.42 38.56 -19.77
C GLN A 73 -12.55 37.76 -18.78
N ILE A 74 -11.54 38.40 -18.17
CA ILE A 74 -10.70 37.78 -17.14
C ILE A 74 -11.54 37.43 -15.91
N LYS A 75 -12.34 38.37 -15.40
CA LYS A 75 -13.21 38.14 -14.23
C LYS A 75 -14.26 37.06 -14.49
N ALA A 76 -14.85 37.04 -15.69
CA ALA A 76 -15.81 36.00 -16.07
C ALA A 76 -15.17 34.61 -16.10
N GLN A 77 -13.96 34.48 -16.67
CA GLN A 77 -13.22 33.21 -16.69
C GLN A 77 -12.80 32.78 -15.28
N GLN A 78 -12.33 33.72 -14.44
CA GLN A 78 -11.96 33.43 -13.05
C GLN A 78 -13.14 32.93 -12.23
N ALA A 79 -14.35 33.47 -12.45
CA ALA A 79 -15.55 32.99 -11.78
C ALA A 79 -15.85 31.52 -12.13
N LEU A 80 -15.69 31.14 -13.40
CA LEU A 80 -15.86 29.75 -13.84
C LEU A 80 -14.76 28.83 -13.29
N ASP A 81 -13.49 29.24 -13.40
CA ASP A 81 -12.34 28.46 -12.90
C ASP A 81 -12.41 28.27 -11.38
N LYS A 82 -12.93 29.25 -10.64
CA LYS A 82 -13.09 29.18 -9.18
C LYS A 82 -14.07 28.09 -8.77
N VAL A 83 -15.18 27.90 -9.50
CA VAL A 83 -16.16 26.84 -9.20
C VAL A 83 -15.51 25.45 -9.29
N ASP A 84 -14.72 25.20 -10.33
CA ASP A 84 -14.05 23.92 -10.49
C ASP A 84 -12.90 23.74 -9.48
N GLN A 85 -12.20 24.82 -9.13
CA GLN A 85 -11.20 24.80 -8.07
C GLN A 85 -11.83 24.47 -6.72
N ASP A 86 -12.94 25.11 -6.36
CA ASP A 86 -13.65 24.88 -5.10
C ASP A 86 -14.16 23.43 -5.01
N LYS A 87 -14.67 22.85 -6.10
CA LYS A 87 -15.03 21.42 -6.16
C LYS A 87 -13.84 20.50 -5.89
N ARG A 88 -12.67 20.78 -6.47
CA ARG A 88 -11.46 19.97 -6.25
C ARG A 88 -10.96 20.07 -4.81
N ILE A 89 -10.98 21.26 -4.23
CA ILE A 89 -10.58 21.51 -2.83
C ILE A 89 -11.55 20.80 -1.89
N ALA A 90 -12.86 20.91 -2.12
CA ALA A 90 -13.87 20.21 -1.33
C ALA A 90 -13.70 18.68 -1.38
N ALA A 91 -13.45 18.12 -2.58
CA ALA A 91 -13.21 16.70 -2.75
C ALA A 91 -11.92 16.23 -2.05
N GLN A 92 -10.84 17.02 -2.08
CA GLN A 92 -9.61 16.73 -1.35
C GLN A 92 -9.85 16.77 0.16
N LYS A 93 -10.49 17.82 0.67
CA LYS A 93 -10.80 17.98 2.09
C LYS A 93 -11.67 16.84 2.62
N ALA A 94 -12.69 16.42 1.87
CA ALA A 94 -13.54 15.29 2.24
C ALA A 94 -12.75 13.97 2.32
N ARG A 95 -11.77 13.75 1.42
CA ARG A 95 -10.87 12.58 1.50
C ARG A 95 -9.97 12.65 2.74
N GLU A 96 -9.39 13.82 3.02
CA GLU A 96 -8.55 14.01 4.19
C GLU A 96 -9.32 13.83 5.50
N GLU A 97 -10.54 14.36 5.60
CA GLU A 97 -11.41 14.18 6.77
C GLU A 97 -11.82 12.71 6.96
N LYS A 98 -12.10 12.00 5.86
CA LYS A 98 -12.36 10.55 5.91
C LYS A 98 -11.15 9.78 6.42
N LEU A 99 -9.95 10.10 5.93
CA LEU A 99 -8.72 9.45 6.40
C LEU A 99 -8.45 9.78 7.87
N ARG A 100 -8.53 11.05 8.26
CA ARG A 100 -8.35 11.49 9.66
C ARG A 100 -9.33 10.80 10.61
N SER A 101 -10.60 10.68 10.23
CA SER A 101 -11.60 10.00 11.06
C SER A 101 -11.33 8.50 11.18
N GLN A 102 -10.88 7.83 10.12
CA GLN A 102 -10.45 6.43 10.16
C GLN A 102 -9.26 6.23 11.09
N PHE A 103 -8.22 7.06 10.96
CA PHE A 103 -7.05 6.99 11.84
C PHE A 103 -7.40 7.29 13.29
N LYS A 104 -8.29 8.26 13.53
CA LYS A 104 -8.76 8.58 14.89
C LYS A 104 -9.51 7.40 15.53
N GLN A 105 -10.36 6.70 14.78
CA GLN A 105 -11.04 5.50 15.31
C GLN A 105 -10.07 4.40 15.71
N VAL A 106 -9.00 4.22 14.93
CA VAL A 106 -7.94 3.25 15.25
C VAL A 106 -7.16 3.69 16.48
N ASP A 107 -6.79 4.98 16.56
CA ASP A 107 -6.07 5.56 17.69
C ASP A 107 -6.88 5.46 19.00
N ASP A 108 -8.16 5.83 18.97
CA ASP A 108 -9.07 5.70 20.11
C ASP A 108 -9.22 4.23 20.55
N ALA A 109 -9.21 3.28 19.60
CA ALA A 109 -9.25 1.86 19.90
C ALA A 109 -7.95 1.36 20.55
N MET A 110 -6.79 1.79 20.06
CA MET A 110 -5.49 1.47 20.64
C MET A 110 -5.36 2.03 22.05
N SER A 111 -5.72 3.30 22.24
CA SER A 111 -5.71 3.95 23.56
C SER A 111 -6.60 3.23 24.57
N LYS A 112 -7.80 2.77 24.15
CA LYS A 112 -8.68 1.95 25.00
C LYS A 112 -8.04 0.61 25.41
N TRP A 113 -7.17 0.06 24.57
CA TRP A 113 -6.46 -1.19 24.83
C TRP A 113 -5.14 -0.98 25.58
N GLY A 114 -4.77 0.27 25.89
CA GLY A 114 -3.55 0.63 26.61
C GLY A 114 -2.27 0.49 25.78
N LEU A 115 -2.41 0.50 24.45
CA LEU A 115 -1.32 0.52 23.46
C LEU A 115 -1.16 1.93 22.90
#